data_AF-A0ABD4R3T2-F1
#
_entry.id   AF-A0ABD4R3T2-F1
#
_cell.length_a   1.000
_cell.length_b   1.000
_cell.length_c   1.000
_cell.angle_alpha   90.00
_cell.angle_beta   90.00
_cell.angle_gamma   90.00
#
_symmetry.space_group_name_H-M   'P 1'
#
loop_
_entity.id
_entity.type
_entity.pdbx_description
1 polymer ?
#
loop_
_entity_poly.entity_id
_entity_poly.type
_entity_poly.pdbx_seq_one_letter_code
_entity_poly.pdbx_strand_id
1 'polypeptide(L)'
;MTTLFNQPLNVINVGLAMFSDDLKKQHVPVTPLDWMPPGQGNMQVVEALDQLAEKPLAEKIAAANQIALERIIQSHPVLVGYDQAINVVPGMTRTTILHAGPPVSWENMCGAMKGAVTGALVFEGLAKDLDDAARLAASGEIAFSPCHEHDCVGSMAGVTSASMFMHIVENKTYGNRAFTNLSEQMAKILRMGANDQSVIDRLNWMRDVLGPMLRDAMKIIGEIDLRLMLAQALHMGDECHNRNNAGTTLLIQALTPGLIQAGYPVAQQREVFEFVASSDYFSGPTWMAMCKAALDAAHGIEYSTVVTTMARNGYEFGLRVSGLPGQWFTGPAQQVIGPMFAGYKPEDSGLDIGDSAITETYGIGGFAMATAPAIVALVGGTVEEAIDFSRQMREITLGENPNVTIPLLSFMGIPTAIDITKVAGSGILPVINTAIAHKDAGIGMIGAGIVHPPFSCFEKALLTFRDRYFL
;
A
#
# COMPACT_ATOMS: atom_id res chain seq x y z
N MET A 1 -37.17 21.83 40.08
CA MET A 1 -37.02 21.93 38.61
C MET A 1 -35.54 21.97 38.31
N THR A 2 -35.14 21.07 37.43
CA THR A 2 -33.80 20.55 37.19
C THR A 2 -32.81 21.62 36.73
N THR A 3 -31.61 21.62 37.33
CA THR A 3 -30.43 22.38 36.94
C THR A 3 -29.98 22.16 35.48
N LEU A 4 -30.56 21.16 34.80
CA LEU A 4 -30.32 20.79 33.41
C LEU A 4 -30.56 21.93 32.41
N PHE A 5 -31.54 22.80 32.65
CA PHE A 5 -31.87 23.91 31.72
C PHE A 5 -31.17 25.23 32.07
N ASN A 6 -30.38 25.27 33.14
CA ASN A 6 -29.67 26.46 33.61
C ASN A 6 -28.14 26.35 33.44
N GLN A 7 -27.66 25.35 32.69
CA GLN A 7 -26.24 25.14 32.39
C GLN A 7 -25.99 25.30 30.89
N PRO A 8 -24.76 25.66 30.48
CA PRO A 8 -24.38 25.68 29.07
C PRO A 8 -24.67 24.32 28.40
N LEU A 9 -25.35 24.35 27.25
CA LEU A 9 -25.64 23.14 26.47
C LEU A 9 -24.36 22.67 25.77
N ASN A 10 -24.03 21.39 25.93
CA ASN A 10 -23.07 20.68 25.10
C ASN A 10 -23.86 19.74 24.19
N VAL A 11 -23.97 20.09 22.91
CA VAL A 11 -24.83 19.36 21.96
C VAL A 11 -24.00 18.40 21.13
N ILE A 12 -24.47 17.17 20.96
CA ILE A 12 -23.95 16.25 19.94
C ILE A 12 -24.99 16.23 18.81
N ASN A 13 -24.60 16.68 17.62
CA ASN A 13 -25.49 16.67 16.46
C ASN A 13 -25.32 15.38 15.69
N VAL A 14 -26.42 14.65 15.43
CA VAL A 14 -26.44 13.45 14.60
C VAL A 14 -27.38 13.70 13.42
N GLY A 15 -26.91 13.44 12.19
CA GLY A 15 -27.69 13.65 10.98
C GLY A 15 -27.32 14.95 10.25
N LEU A 16 -28.32 15.77 9.90
CA LEU A 16 -28.11 16.92 9.00
C LEU A 16 -27.15 17.95 9.60
N ALA A 17 -26.12 18.32 8.83
CA ALA A 17 -25.11 19.32 9.22
C ALA A 17 -25.73 20.70 9.56
N MET A 18 -26.86 21.04 8.93
CA MET A 18 -27.54 22.32 9.14
C MET A 18 -27.87 22.60 10.61
N PHE A 19 -28.17 21.58 11.41
CA PHE A 19 -28.45 21.76 12.84
C PHE A 19 -27.18 22.13 13.62
N SER A 20 -26.03 21.53 13.28
CA SER A 20 -24.75 21.94 13.84
C SER A 20 -24.40 23.36 13.43
N ASP A 21 -24.61 23.72 12.17
CA ASP A 21 -24.31 25.06 11.66
C ASP A 21 -25.17 26.13 12.34
N ASP A 22 -26.46 25.86 12.55
CA ASP A 22 -27.35 26.79 13.24
C ASP A 22 -27.03 26.92 14.75
N LEU A 23 -26.56 25.86 15.40
CA LEU A 23 -26.06 25.92 16.79
C LEU A 23 -24.75 26.71 16.90
N LYS A 24 -23.82 26.51 15.95
CA LYS A 24 -22.57 27.29 15.87
C LYS A 24 -22.85 28.78 15.69
N LYS A 25 -23.81 29.16 14.82
CA LYS A 25 -24.24 30.57 14.65
C LYS A 25 -24.82 31.17 15.94
N GLN A 26 -25.40 30.35 16.81
CA GLN A 26 -25.92 30.76 18.12
C GLN A 26 -24.87 30.72 19.23
N HIS A 27 -23.60 30.48 18.91
CA HIS A 27 -22.50 30.31 19.87
C HIS A 27 -22.75 29.19 20.89
N VAL A 28 -23.51 28.16 20.51
CA VAL A 28 -23.72 26.96 21.33
C VAL A 28 -22.61 25.95 21.00
N PRO A 29 -21.90 25.41 22.00
CA PRO A 29 -20.97 24.30 21.81
C PRO A 29 -21.71 23.09 21.21
N VAL A 30 -21.31 22.71 19.99
CA VAL A 30 -21.85 21.53 19.30
C VAL A 30 -20.72 20.70 18.70
N THR A 31 -20.76 19.41 18.98
CA THR A 31 -19.93 18.39 18.34
C THR A 31 -20.76 17.73 17.25
N PRO A 32 -20.51 17.99 15.95
CA PRO A 32 -21.14 17.21 14.89
C PRO A 32 -20.58 15.78 14.93
N LEU A 33 -21.48 14.81 15.00
CA LEU A 33 -21.18 13.41 14.77
C LEU A 33 -21.51 13.11 13.30
N ASP A 34 -20.47 12.86 12.52
CA ASP A 34 -20.62 12.41 11.13
C ASP A 34 -21.08 10.95 11.13
N TRP A 35 -22.39 10.76 11.27
CA TRP A 35 -23.03 9.46 11.37
C TRP A 35 -23.69 9.10 10.04
N MET A 36 -23.48 7.85 9.61
CA MET A 36 -24.09 7.26 8.44
C MET A 36 -24.74 5.93 8.83
N PRO A 37 -25.91 5.55 8.26
CA PRO A 37 -26.45 4.22 8.47
C PRO A 37 -25.46 3.14 7.96
N PRO A 38 -25.41 1.95 8.61
CA PRO A 38 -24.62 0.83 8.14
C PRO A 38 -24.87 0.54 6.65
N GLY A 39 -23.83 0.13 5.94
CA GLY A 39 -23.92 -0.16 4.51
C GLY A 39 -24.21 1.06 3.63
N GLN A 40 -23.98 2.28 4.12
CA GLN A 40 -24.41 3.53 3.47
C GLN A 40 -25.92 3.55 3.13
N GLY A 41 -26.73 2.81 3.91
CA GLY A 41 -28.17 2.66 3.67
C GLY A 41 -28.55 1.52 2.71
N ASN A 42 -27.61 0.70 2.23
CA ASN A 42 -27.93 -0.50 1.47
C ASN A 42 -28.48 -1.61 2.38
N MET A 43 -29.77 -1.90 2.24
CA MET A 43 -30.46 -2.93 3.04
C MET A 43 -29.87 -4.34 2.90
N GLN A 44 -29.28 -4.69 1.75
CA GLN A 44 -28.64 -5.99 1.57
C GLN A 44 -27.38 -6.12 2.44
N VAL A 45 -26.64 -5.02 2.62
CA VAL A 45 -25.47 -4.96 3.49
C VAL A 45 -25.90 -5.03 4.95
N VAL A 46 -26.95 -4.30 5.34
CA VAL A 46 -27.50 -4.35 6.70
C VAL A 46 -27.94 -5.78 7.06
N GLU A 47 -28.71 -6.42 6.17
CA GLU A 47 -29.15 -7.81 6.36
C GLU A 47 -27.96 -8.78 6.45
N ALA A 48 -26.94 -8.59 5.61
CA ALA A 48 -25.72 -9.40 5.69
C ALA A 48 -24.98 -9.21 7.02
N LEU A 49 -24.89 -7.99 7.54
CA LEU A 49 -24.28 -7.75 8.85
C LEU A 49 -25.05 -8.44 9.98
N ASP A 50 -26.39 -8.39 9.95
CA ASP A 50 -27.24 -9.09 10.93
C ASP A 50 -27.06 -10.61 10.87
N GLN A 51 -26.99 -11.18 9.66
CA GLN A 51 -26.77 -12.61 9.44
C GLN A 51 -25.38 -13.07 9.92
N LEU A 52 -24.33 -12.29 9.65
CA LEU A 52 -22.97 -12.58 10.12
C LEU A 52 -22.85 -12.43 11.64
N ALA A 53 -23.71 -11.63 12.27
CA ALA A 53 -23.77 -11.45 13.72
C ALA A 53 -24.53 -12.58 14.45
N GLU A 54 -25.14 -13.53 13.73
CA GLU A 54 -25.78 -14.69 14.36
C GLU A 54 -24.74 -15.53 15.12
N LYS A 55 -25.02 -15.79 16.41
CA LYS A 55 -24.05 -16.35 17.38
C LYS A 55 -23.16 -17.48 16.85
N PRO A 56 -23.70 -18.57 16.24
CA PRO A 56 -22.86 -19.69 15.80
C PRO A 56 -21.85 -19.29 14.72
N LEU A 57 -22.20 -18.33 13.86
CA LEU A 57 -21.33 -17.84 12.79
C LEU A 57 -20.39 -16.74 13.33
N ALA A 58 -20.90 -15.83 14.15
CA ALA A 58 -20.11 -14.77 14.78
C ALA A 58 -18.94 -15.33 15.62
N GLU A 59 -19.15 -16.43 16.34
CA GLU A 59 -18.08 -17.10 17.10
C GLU A 59 -16.98 -17.69 16.19
N LYS A 60 -17.36 -18.27 15.04
CA LYS A 60 -16.38 -18.77 14.04
C LYS A 60 -15.60 -17.62 13.42
N ILE A 61 -16.27 -16.53 13.05
CA ILE A 61 -15.65 -15.33 12.49
C ILE A 61 -14.67 -14.76 13.51
N ALA A 62 -15.08 -14.59 14.77
CA ALA A 62 -14.22 -14.07 15.82
C ALA A 62 -12.97 -14.94 16.04
N ALA A 63 -13.12 -16.27 16.06
CA ALA A 63 -11.99 -17.19 16.19
C ALA A 63 -11.02 -17.11 14.99
N ALA A 64 -11.55 -17.08 13.76
CA ALA A 64 -10.74 -16.97 12.56
C ALA A 64 -10.01 -15.61 12.46
N ASN A 65 -10.69 -14.54 12.83
CA ASN A 65 -10.16 -13.18 12.90
C ASN A 65 -9.05 -13.03 13.95
N GLN A 66 -9.19 -13.70 15.10
CA GLN A 66 -8.13 -13.75 16.10
C GLN A 66 -6.87 -14.42 15.54
N ILE A 67 -7.00 -15.52 14.80
CA ILE A 67 -5.87 -16.20 14.14
C ILE A 67 -5.24 -15.27 13.09
N ALA A 68 -6.05 -14.60 12.27
CA ALA A 68 -5.55 -13.67 11.25
C ALA A 68 -4.76 -12.51 11.88
N LEU A 69 -5.29 -11.89 12.94
CA LEU A 69 -4.62 -10.84 13.69
C LEU A 69 -3.30 -11.33 14.29
N GLU A 70 -3.30 -12.50 14.94
CA GLU A 70 -2.10 -13.10 15.52
C GLU A 70 -1.02 -13.36 14.48
N ARG A 71 -1.38 -13.88 13.30
CA ARG A 71 -0.43 -14.13 12.22
C ARG A 71 0.21 -12.85 11.69
N ILE A 72 -0.56 -11.77 11.55
CA ILE A 72 0.00 -10.48 11.13
C ILE A 72 0.99 -9.97 12.19
N ILE A 73 0.60 -9.98 13.47
CA ILE A 73 1.42 -9.47 14.58
C ILE A 73 2.71 -10.30 14.78
N GLN A 74 2.61 -11.62 14.72
CA GLN A 74 3.71 -12.54 15.00
C GLN A 74 4.63 -12.77 13.79
N SER A 75 4.24 -12.33 12.61
CA SER A 75 5.10 -12.37 11.43
C SER A 75 6.45 -11.70 11.71
N HIS A 76 7.52 -12.33 11.23
CA HIS A 76 8.89 -11.86 11.37
C HIS A 76 9.55 -11.77 9.99
N PRO A 77 9.20 -10.75 9.18
CA PRO A 77 9.79 -10.58 7.86
C PRO A 77 11.24 -10.09 7.98
N VAL A 78 12.13 -10.80 7.31
CA VAL A 78 13.55 -10.45 7.17
C VAL A 78 13.90 -10.33 5.69
N LEU A 79 14.73 -9.35 5.34
CA LEU A 79 15.33 -9.29 4.01
C LEU A 79 16.49 -10.28 3.97
N VAL A 80 16.43 -11.28 3.08
CA VAL A 80 17.44 -12.35 2.98
C VAL A 80 18.28 -12.28 1.70
N GLY A 81 17.91 -11.43 0.75
CA GLY A 81 18.66 -11.35 -0.50
C GLY A 81 18.01 -10.49 -1.56
N TYR A 82 18.71 -10.44 -2.69
CA TYR A 82 18.24 -9.83 -3.93
C TYR A 82 18.58 -10.76 -5.11
N ASP A 83 17.69 -10.88 -6.08
CA ASP A 83 17.97 -11.58 -7.34
C ASP A 83 17.03 -11.10 -8.45
N GLN A 84 17.30 -11.47 -9.69
CA GLN A 84 16.42 -11.17 -10.81
C GLN A 84 15.07 -11.88 -10.66
N ALA A 85 14.00 -11.23 -11.08
CA ALA A 85 12.64 -11.73 -10.95
C ALA A 85 12.46 -13.13 -11.54
N ILE A 86 13.08 -13.40 -12.70
CA ILE A 86 13.03 -14.73 -13.36
C ILE A 86 13.57 -15.88 -12.50
N ASN A 87 14.45 -15.58 -11.54
CA ASN A 87 15.08 -16.59 -10.69
C ASN A 87 14.25 -16.90 -9.43
N VAL A 88 13.45 -15.95 -8.95
CA VAL A 88 12.87 -16.01 -7.59
C VAL A 88 11.36 -15.79 -7.53
N VAL A 89 10.76 -15.09 -8.49
CA VAL A 89 9.33 -14.79 -8.49
C VAL A 89 8.55 -16.00 -9.02
N PRO A 90 7.60 -16.57 -8.26
CA PRO A 90 6.78 -17.70 -8.70
C PRO A 90 6.08 -17.42 -10.02
N GLY A 91 6.13 -18.34 -10.98
CA GLY A 91 5.43 -18.21 -12.26
C GLY A 91 5.97 -17.14 -13.22
N MET A 92 7.09 -16.48 -12.91
CA MET A 92 7.72 -15.53 -13.82
C MET A 92 8.27 -16.24 -15.06
N THR A 93 8.03 -15.67 -16.24
CA THR A 93 8.61 -16.12 -17.51
C THR A 93 9.23 -14.93 -18.24
N ARG A 94 9.98 -15.18 -19.32
CA ARG A 94 10.55 -14.10 -20.14
C ARG A 94 9.49 -13.21 -20.80
N THR A 95 8.27 -13.73 -21.00
CA THR A 95 7.16 -13.00 -21.63
C THR A 95 6.02 -12.73 -20.64
N THR A 96 6.34 -12.73 -19.33
CA THR A 96 5.43 -12.29 -18.27
C THR A 96 5.84 -10.90 -17.83
N ILE A 97 4.88 -9.98 -17.77
CA ILE A 97 5.03 -8.66 -17.16
C ILE A 97 4.04 -8.57 -16.01
N LEU A 98 4.54 -8.39 -14.78
CA LEU A 98 3.67 -8.14 -13.63
C LEU A 98 3.33 -6.66 -13.53
N HIS A 99 2.20 -6.34 -12.90
CA HIS A 99 1.76 -4.97 -12.66
C HIS A 99 1.10 -4.82 -11.29
N ALA A 100 0.96 -3.58 -10.81
CA ALA A 100 0.21 -3.28 -9.59
C ALA A 100 -1.31 -3.43 -9.78
N GLY A 101 -2.04 -3.61 -8.68
CA GLY A 101 -3.50 -3.64 -8.63
C GLY A 101 -4.14 -4.97 -9.04
N PRO A 102 -5.49 -5.04 -9.09
CA PRO A 102 -6.19 -6.23 -9.54
C PRO A 102 -5.95 -6.50 -11.04
N PRO A 103 -6.33 -7.70 -11.55
CA PRO A 103 -6.17 -8.06 -12.96
C PRO A 103 -6.73 -6.99 -13.91
N VAL A 104 -5.96 -6.59 -14.92
CA VAL A 104 -6.38 -5.59 -15.91
C VAL A 104 -5.84 -5.94 -17.29
N SER A 105 -6.65 -5.76 -18.32
CA SER A 105 -6.22 -5.94 -19.71
C SER A 105 -5.41 -4.73 -20.19
N TRP A 106 -4.55 -4.96 -21.20
CA TRP A 106 -3.72 -3.91 -21.80
C TRP A 106 -4.52 -2.66 -22.20
N GLU A 107 -5.72 -2.84 -22.75
CA GLU A 107 -6.55 -1.73 -23.23
C GLU A 107 -6.96 -0.79 -22.09
N ASN A 108 -7.23 -1.36 -20.91
CA ASN A 108 -7.74 -0.67 -19.73
C ASN A 108 -6.61 -0.15 -18.82
N MET A 109 -5.34 -0.50 -19.08
CA MET A 109 -4.21 0.08 -18.37
C MET A 109 -4.15 1.61 -18.58
N CYS A 110 -3.89 2.35 -17.50
CA CYS A 110 -3.74 3.80 -17.55
C CYS A 110 -2.44 4.22 -18.26
N GLY A 111 -2.29 5.51 -18.56
CA GLY A 111 -1.13 6.05 -19.27
C GLY A 111 0.21 5.69 -18.62
N ALA A 112 0.33 5.90 -17.30
CA ALA A 112 1.53 5.55 -16.54
C ALA A 112 1.89 4.06 -16.66
N MET A 113 0.90 3.17 -16.56
CA MET A 113 1.13 1.72 -16.65
C MET A 113 1.51 1.30 -18.08
N LYS A 114 0.87 1.84 -19.12
CA LYS A 114 1.25 1.59 -20.52
C LYS A 114 2.68 2.06 -20.82
N GLY A 115 3.05 3.24 -20.33
CA GLY A 115 4.42 3.75 -20.44
C GLY A 115 5.44 2.83 -19.76
N ALA A 116 5.11 2.34 -18.57
CA ALA A 116 5.97 1.43 -17.80
C ALA A 116 6.15 0.07 -18.50
N VAL A 117 5.06 -0.53 -19.01
CA VAL A 117 5.12 -1.81 -19.75
C VAL A 117 5.96 -1.67 -21.00
N THR A 118 5.74 -0.62 -21.80
CA THR A 118 6.51 -0.40 -23.03
C THR A 118 8.00 -0.19 -22.75
N GLY A 119 8.34 0.57 -21.72
CA GLY A 119 9.73 0.72 -21.27
C GLY A 119 10.34 -0.61 -20.80
N ALA A 120 9.60 -1.41 -20.05
CA ALA A 120 10.05 -2.73 -19.61
C ALA A 120 10.31 -3.69 -20.79
N LEU A 121 9.44 -3.71 -21.80
CA LEU A 121 9.62 -4.54 -22.99
C LEU A 121 10.86 -4.16 -23.81
N VAL A 122 11.17 -2.86 -23.90
CA VAL A 122 12.42 -2.38 -24.51
C VAL A 122 13.63 -2.76 -23.65
N PHE A 123 13.53 -2.60 -22.32
CA PHE A 123 14.59 -3.01 -21.39
C PHE A 123 14.93 -4.51 -21.46
N GLU A 124 13.91 -5.37 -21.61
CA GLU A 124 14.08 -6.82 -21.79
C GLU A 124 14.58 -7.21 -23.20
N GLY A 125 14.67 -6.25 -24.14
CA GLY A 125 15.05 -6.51 -25.53
C GLY A 125 14.01 -7.31 -26.31
N LEU A 126 12.75 -7.32 -25.85
CA LEU A 126 11.63 -7.96 -26.53
C LEU A 126 11.06 -7.08 -27.66
N ALA A 127 11.30 -5.77 -27.58
CA ALA A 127 10.92 -4.79 -28.59
C ALA A 127 12.08 -3.86 -28.89
N LYS A 128 12.19 -3.42 -30.15
CA LYS A 128 13.28 -2.53 -30.61
C LYS A 128 13.11 -1.07 -30.17
N ASP A 129 11.87 -0.63 -30.00
CA ASP A 129 11.47 0.73 -29.66
C ASP A 129 10.09 0.73 -28.99
N LEU A 130 9.64 1.89 -28.51
CA LEU A 130 8.38 2.02 -27.78
C LEU A 130 7.14 1.71 -28.62
N ASP A 131 7.17 2.02 -29.93
CA ASP A 131 6.05 1.74 -30.84
C ASP A 131 5.92 0.23 -31.07
N ASP A 132 7.05 -0.47 -31.21
CA ASP A 132 7.11 -1.92 -31.29
C ASP A 132 6.69 -2.59 -30.00
N ALA A 133 7.10 -2.03 -28.86
CA ALA A 133 6.69 -2.50 -27.54
C ALA A 133 5.17 -2.39 -27.36
N ALA A 134 4.55 -1.29 -27.80
CA ALA A 134 3.10 -1.11 -27.71
C ALA A 134 2.34 -2.11 -28.59
N ARG A 135 2.85 -2.41 -29.80
CA ARG A 135 2.28 -3.45 -30.67
C ARG A 135 2.43 -4.84 -30.05
N LEU A 136 3.59 -5.16 -29.48
CA LEU A 136 3.84 -6.43 -28.81
C LEU A 136 2.94 -6.59 -27.59
N ALA A 137 2.79 -5.56 -26.75
CA ALA A 137 1.88 -5.58 -25.60
C ALA A 137 0.42 -5.85 -26.01
N ALA A 138 -0.02 -5.31 -27.15
CA ALA A 138 -1.37 -5.51 -27.69
C ALA A 138 -1.56 -6.83 -28.46
N SER A 139 -0.49 -7.59 -28.72
CA SER A 139 -0.54 -8.79 -29.59
C SER A 139 -1.16 -10.02 -28.93
N GLY A 140 -1.21 -10.06 -27.60
CA GLY A 140 -1.55 -11.25 -26.81
C GLY A 140 -0.35 -12.19 -26.54
N GLU A 141 0.85 -11.86 -27.01
CA GLU A 141 2.07 -12.65 -26.75
C GLU A 141 2.68 -12.39 -25.35
N ILE A 142 2.30 -11.27 -24.70
CA ILE A 142 2.73 -10.92 -23.35
C ILE A 142 1.64 -11.29 -22.34
N ALA A 143 2.03 -12.06 -21.33
CA ALA A 143 1.16 -12.36 -20.20
C ALA A 143 1.23 -11.24 -19.16
N PHE A 144 0.10 -10.58 -18.90
CA PHE A 144 -0.04 -9.60 -17.82
C PHE A 144 -0.70 -10.24 -16.61
N SER A 145 -0.12 -10.02 -15.43
CA SER A 145 -0.65 -10.56 -14.17
C SER A 145 -0.36 -9.63 -12.98
N PRO A 146 -1.25 -9.51 -11.99
CA PRO A 146 -0.97 -8.77 -10.77
C PRO A 146 0.24 -9.28 -10.01
N CYS A 147 1.06 -8.37 -9.49
CA CYS A 147 2.12 -8.72 -8.53
C CYS A 147 1.59 -9.57 -7.37
N HIS A 148 0.41 -9.22 -6.84
CA HIS A 148 -0.20 -9.91 -5.69
C HIS A 148 -0.55 -11.38 -5.92
N GLU A 149 -0.61 -11.85 -7.18
CA GLU A 149 -0.85 -13.25 -7.56
C GLU A 149 0.44 -14.06 -7.72
N HIS A 150 1.60 -13.40 -7.58
CA HIS A 150 2.93 -13.98 -7.70
C HIS A 150 3.77 -13.72 -6.43
N ASP A 151 3.13 -13.59 -5.27
CA ASP A 151 3.75 -13.22 -3.99
C ASP A 151 4.55 -11.90 -4.04
N CYS A 152 4.24 -11.04 -5.02
CA CYS A 152 4.92 -9.76 -5.24
C CYS A 152 4.04 -8.58 -4.82
N VAL A 153 4.68 -7.42 -4.72
CA VAL A 153 4.05 -6.10 -4.73
C VAL A 153 4.87 -5.16 -5.60
N GLY A 154 4.20 -4.22 -6.27
CA GLY A 154 4.82 -3.21 -7.13
C GLY A 154 4.37 -1.78 -6.78
N SER A 155 5.35 -0.89 -6.62
CA SER A 155 5.09 0.53 -6.36
C SER A 155 4.59 1.26 -7.63
N MET A 156 3.60 2.14 -7.49
CA MET A 156 2.97 2.90 -8.59
C MET A 156 2.51 1.98 -9.74
N ALA A 157 2.98 2.12 -10.98
CA ALA A 157 2.60 1.17 -12.05
C ALA A 157 2.94 -0.29 -11.71
N GLY A 158 3.92 -0.52 -10.82
CA GLY A 158 4.28 -1.84 -10.32
C GLY A 158 4.86 -2.78 -11.36
N VAL A 159 5.20 -2.25 -12.55
CA VAL A 159 5.71 -3.04 -13.66
C VAL A 159 6.99 -3.74 -13.26
N THR A 160 6.97 -5.07 -13.35
CA THR A 160 8.09 -5.94 -13.03
C THR A 160 8.29 -6.93 -14.16
N SER A 161 9.49 -6.93 -14.74
CA SER A 161 9.89 -7.84 -15.83
C SER A 161 11.00 -8.79 -15.38
N ALA A 162 11.24 -9.84 -16.18
CA ALA A 162 12.10 -10.97 -15.87
C ALA A 162 13.51 -10.61 -15.34
N SER A 163 14.15 -9.60 -15.93
CA SER A 163 15.53 -9.21 -15.63
C SER A 163 15.65 -8.16 -14.52
N MET A 164 14.55 -7.60 -14.03
CA MET A 164 14.57 -6.65 -12.92
C MET A 164 14.95 -7.36 -11.62
N PHE A 165 15.80 -6.73 -10.81
CA PHE A 165 16.13 -7.25 -9.49
C PHE A 165 14.97 -7.05 -8.52
N MET A 166 14.84 -7.98 -7.59
CA MET A 166 13.78 -8.07 -6.59
C MET A 166 14.41 -8.18 -5.20
N HIS A 167 13.79 -7.58 -4.20
CA HIS A 167 14.00 -7.96 -2.80
C HIS A 167 13.43 -9.36 -2.58
N ILE A 168 14.11 -10.15 -1.75
CA ILE A 168 13.62 -11.44 -1.27
C ILE A 168 13.37 -11.28 0.23
N VAL A 169 12.11 -11.17 0.61
CA VAL A 169 11.70 -11.07 2.01
C VAL A 169 11.13 -12.40 2.46
N GLU A 170 11.67 -12.96 3.54
CA GLU A 170 11.20 -14.21 4.13
C GLU A 170 10.54 -13.94 5.48
N ASN A 171 9.34 -14.48 5.69
CA ASN A 171 8.69 -14.46 6.99
C ASN A 171 9.15 -15.67 7.80
N LYS A 172 10.07 -15.48 8.76
CA LYS A 172 10.66 -16.60 9.51
C LYS A 172 9.65 -17.37 10.36
N THR A 173 8.57 -16.71 10.78
CA THR A 173 7.53 -17.33 11.63
C THR A 173 6.67 -18.33 10.84
N TYR A 174 6.32 -18.01 9.59
CA TYR A 174 5.36 -18.78 8.80
C TYR A 174 5.94 -19.38 7.52
N GLY A 175 7.20 -19.08 7.18
CA GLY A 175 7.96 -19.67 6.07
C GLY A 175 7.61 -19.15 4.68
N ASN A 176 6.59 -18.28 4.54
CA ASN A 176 6.25 -17.67 3.26
C ASN A 176 7.24 -16.56 2.86
N ARG A 177 7.28 -16.23 1.57
CA ARG A 177 8.13 -15.17 1.01
C ARG A 177 7.29 -14.10 0.32
N ALA A 178 7.87 -12.91 0.19
CA ALA A 178 7.33 -11.85 -0.64
C ALA A 178 8.46 -11.14 -1.39
N PHE A 179 8.09 -10.54 -2.53
CA PHE A 179 9.04 -9.89 -3.42
C PHE A 179 8.57 -8.50 -3.85
N THR A 180 9.52 -7.63 -4.18
CA THR A 180 9.25 -6.32 -4.80
C THR A 180 10.47 -5.87 -5.56
N ASN A 181 10.28 -5.14 -6.65
CA ASN A 181 11.38 -4.51 -7.37
C ASN A 181 12.07 -3.42 -6.53
N LEU A 182 13.17 -2.88 -7.04
CA LEU A 182 13.92 -1.80 -6.39
C LEU A 182 13.39 -0.43 -6.80
N SER A 183 13.57 0.56 -5.93
CA SER A 183 13.34 1.96 -6.29
C SER A 183 14.40 2.39 -7.31
N GLU A 184 13.94 2.96 -8.43
CA GLU A 184 14.77 3.52 -9.49
C GLU A 184 15.43 4.85 -9.12
N GLN A 185 15.02 5.47 -8.00
CA GLN A 185 15.47 6.79 -7.54
C GLN A 185 15.23 7.92 -8.57
N MET A 186 15.37 9.18 -8.15
CA MET A 186 15.05 10.37 -8.97
C MET A 186 13.57 10.52 -9.35
N ALA A 187 13.24 11.60 -10.07
CA ALA A 187 11.86 11.98 -10.41
C ALA A 187 11.34 11.36 -11.72
N LYS A 188 12.21 11.14 -12.72
CA LYS A 188 11.85 10.55 -14.02
C LYS A 188 12.16 9.05 -14.02
N ILE A 189 11.12 8.23 -13.85
CA ILE A 189 11.22 6.82 -13.48
C ILE A 189 10.14 5.97 -14.15
N LEU A 190 10.46 4.70 -14.43
CA LEU A 190 9.60 3.73 -15.10
C LEU A 190 8.28 3.53 -14.36
N ARG A 191 8.30 3.42 -13.03
CA ARG A 191 7.06 3.20 -12.25
C ARG A 191 6.04 4.34 -12.35
N MET A 192 6.42 5.50 -12.89
CA MET A 192 5.52 6.61 -13.25
C MET A 192 5.26 6.71 -14.77
N GLY A 193 5.64 5.68 -15.52
CA GLY A 193 5.47 5.58 -16.97
C GLY A 193 6.55 6.25 -17.81
N ALA A 194 7.64 6.76 -17.22
CA ALA A 194 8.72 7.34 -18.01
C ALA A 194 9.58 6.24 -18.63
N ASN A 195 9.89 6.34 -19.91
CA ASN A 195 10.48 5.23 -20.66
C ASN A 195 11.45 5.70 -21.76
N ASP A 196 12.11 6.84 -21.54
CA ASP A 196 13.15 7.32 -22.44
C ASP A 196 14.48 6.57 -22.25
N GLN A 197 15.46 6.87 -23.10
CA GLN A 197 16.77 6.22 -23.04
C GLN A 197 17.44 6.34 -21.67
N SER A 198 17.26 7.47 -20.96
CA SER A 198 17.85 7.64 -19.63
C SER A 198 17.24 6.71 -18.57
N VAL A 199 15.96 6.36 -18.71
CA VAL A 199 15.32 5.35 -17.87
C VAL A 199 15.82 3.95 -18.22
N ILE A 200 15.89 3.61 -19.51
CA ILE A 200 16.36 2.29 -19.96
C ILE A 200 17.83 2.06 -19.57
N ASP A 201 18.69 3.05 -19.75
CA ASP A 201 20.11 2.99 -19.35
C ASP A 201 20.26 2.75 -17.85
N ARG A 202 19.41 3.41 -17.04
CA ARG A 202 19.39 3.21 -15.60
C ARG A 202 18.91 1.81 -15.23
N LEU A 203 17.85 1.29 -15.85
CA LEU A 203 17.39 -0.09 -15.61
C LEU A 203 18.49 -1.11 -15.94
N ASN A 204 19.23 -0.90 -17.03
CA ASN A 204 20.41 -1.70 -17.36
C ASN A 204 21.49 -1.59 -16.28
N TRP A 205 21.84 -0.37 -15.82
CA TRP A 205 22.79 -0.19 -14.73
C TRP A 205 22.31 -0.85 -13.41
N MET A 206 21.02 -0.78 -13.12
CA MET A 206 20.45 -1.43 -11.94
C MET A 206 20.55 -2.96 -12.04
N ARG A 207 20.37 -3.54 -13.23
CA ARG A 207 20.55 -4.98 -13.49
C ARG A 207 22.02 -5.40 -13.44
N ASP A 208 22.91 -4.59 -13.97
CA ASP A 208 24.29 -4.99 -14.25
C ASP A 208 25.27 -4.59 -13.13
N VAL A 209 24.92 -3.59 -12.30
CA VAL A 209 25.78 -3.06 -11.24
C VAL A 209 25.08 -3.10 -9.87
N LEU A 210 23.98 -2.35 -9.69
CA LEU A 210 23.33 -2.21 -8.37
C LEU A 210 22.84 -3.55 -7.82
N GLY A 211 22.05 -4.28 -8.61
CA GLY A 211 21.43 -5.55 -8.23
C GLY A 211 22.45 -6.61 -7.83
N PRO A 212 23.47 -6.91 -8.67
CA PRO A 212 24.53 -7.83 -8.32
C PRO A 212 25.28 -7.43 -7.05
N MET A 213 25.57 -6.13 -6.86
CA MET A 213 26.24 -5.63 -5.66
C MET A 213 25.39 -5.84 -4.41
N LEU A 214 24.08 -5.57 -4.47
CA LEU A 214 23.15 -5.81 -3.36
C LEU A 214 22.98 -7.31 -3.05
N ARG A 215 22.85 -8.16 -4.07
CA ARG A 215 22.81 -9.61 -3.91
C ARG A 215 24.05 -10.11 -3.18
N ASP A 216 25.22 -9.70 -3.64
CA ASP A 216 26.48 -10.20 -3.08
C ASP A 216 26.75 -9.61 -1.68
N ALA A 217 26.34 -8.37 -1.43
CA ALA A 217 26.33 -7.79 -0.08
C ALA A 217 25.44 -8.60 0.88
N MET A 218 24.24 -9.02 0.46
CA MET A 218 23.36 -9.82 1.31
C MET A 218 23.90 -11.23 1.58
N LYS A 219 24.69 -11.83 0.68
CA LYS A 219 25.39 -13.09 0.98
C LYS A 219 26.38 -12.97 2.14
N ILE A 220 26.91 -11.76 2.37
CA ILE A 220 27.85 -11.44 3.45
C ILE A 220 27.10 -11.08 4.73
N ILE A 221 26.04 -10.28 4.62
CA ILE A 221 25.23 -9.80 5.75
C ILE A 221 24.37 -10.93 6.34
N GLY A 222 23.86 -11.84 5.50
CA GLY A 222 22.94 -12.90 5.87
C GLY A 222 21.49 -12.43 5.83
N GLU A 223 21.04 -11.69 6.84
CA GLU A 223 19.67 -11.20 6.93
C GLU A 223 19.57 -9.82 7.61
N ILE A 224 18.52 -9.08 7.30
CA ILE A 224 18.18 -7.80 7.95
C ILE A 224 16.74 -7.89 8.49
N ASP A 225 16.56 -7.64 9.79
CA ASP A 225 15.24 -7.62 10.43
C ASP A 225 14.44 -6.38 10.03
N LEU A 226 13.44 -6.57 9.18
CA LEU A 226 12.63 -5.47 8.65
C LEU A 226 11.59 -4.99 9.66
N ARG A 227 11.08 -5.86 10.54
CA ARG A 227 10.10 -5.44 11.57
C ARG A 227 10.77 -4.54 12.60
N LEU A 228 11.98 -4.88 13.02
CA LEU A 228 12.78 -4.04 13.92
C LEU A 228 13.12 -2.69 13.26
N MET A 229 13.57 -2.71 12.01
CA MET A 229 13.91 -1.49 11.29
C MET A 229 12.69 -0.60 11.04
N LEU A 230 11.52 -1.19 10.73
CA LEU A 230 10.25 -0.48 10.60
C LEU A 230 9.89 0.22 11.91
N ALA A 231 9.96 -0.49 13.05
CA ALA A 231 9.65 0.10 14.35
C ALA A 231 10.54 1.32 14.65
N GLN A 232 11.83 1.25 14.31
CA GLN A 232 12.76 2.38 14.43
C GLN A 232 12.39 3.53 13.49
N ALA A 233 12.08 3.24 12.22
CA ALA A 233 11.69 4.25 11.23
C ALA A 233 10.45 5.04 11.68
N LEU A 234 9.41 4.35 12.18
CA LEU A 234 8.22 4.99 12.73
C LEU A 234 8.53 5.91 13.92
N HIS A 235 9.50 5.51 14.76
CA HIS A 235 9.93 6.34 15.90
C HIS A 235 10.86 7.49 15.49
N MET A 236 11.28 7.53 14.22
CA MET A 236 12.14 8.56 13.62
C MET A 236 11.37 9.48 12.66
N GLY A 237 10.04 9.43 12.67
CA GLY A 237 9.19 10.35 11.92
C GLY A 237 8.82 9.90 10.51
N ASP A 238 9.01 8.62 10.18
CA ASP A 238 8.48 8.03 8.95
C ASP A 238 7.11 7.39 9.21
N GLU A 239 6.27 7.32 8.17
CA GLU A 239 5.08 6.45 8.13
C GLU A 239 5.25 5.28 7.14
N CYS A 240 6.36 5.27 6.40
CA CYS A 240 6.79 4.17 5.52
C CYS A 240 5.86 3.91 4.31
N HIS A 241 5.16 4.93 3.81
CA HIS A 241 4.52 4.94 2.49
C HIS A 241 5.01 6.14 1.67
N ASN A 242 4.76 7.36 2.15
CA ASN A 242 5.17 8.62 1.50
C ASN A 242 6.54 9.07 1.98
N ARG A 243 6.76 9.05 3.30
CA ARG A 243 8.02 9.46 3.92
C ARG A 243 8.78 8.23 4.41
N ASN A 244 9.98 8.07 3.85
CA ASN A 244 10.83 6.89 3.98
C ASN A 244 12.29 7.29 4.32
N ASN A 245 12.52 8.51 4.80
CA ASN A 245 13.85 9.07 5.00
C ASN A 245 14.64 8.29 6.06
N ALA A 246 14.02 8.05 7.22
CA ALA A 246 14.66 7.29 8.30
C ALA A 246 14.90 5.85 7.87
N GLY A 247 13.88 5.21 7.28
CA GLY A 247 13.96 3.85 6.76
C GLY A 247 15.07 3.67 5.72
N THR A 248 15.18 4.60 4.76
CA THR A 248 16.21 4.59 3.72
C THR A 248 17.61 4.73 4.33
N THR A 249 17.77 5.62 5.30
CA THR A 249 19.04 5.82 6.00
C THR A 249 19.45 4.58 6.81
N LEU A 250 18.52 3.96 7.54
CA LEU A 250 18.76 2.73 8.30
C LEU A 250 19.12 1.55 7.38
N LEU A 251 18.41 1.41 6.25
CA LEU A 251 18.65 0.32 5.31
C LEU A 251 20.03 0.42 4.66
N ILE A 252 20.40 1.60 4.13
CA ILE A 252 21.73 1.76 3.52
C ILE A 252 22.86 1.63 4.53
N GLN A 253 22.65 2.08 5.77
CA GLN A 253 23.60 1.86 6.87
C GLN A 253 23.81 0.36 7.13
N ALA A 254 22.73 -0.42 7.17
CA ALA A 254 22.81 -1.88 7.37
C ALA A 254 23.46 -2.62 6.19
N LEU A 255 23.27 -2.13 4.96
CA LEU A 255 23.85 -2.71 3.73
C LEU A 255 25.34 -2.38 3.54
N THR A 256 25.79 -1.24 4.05
CA THR A 256 27.14 -0.68 3.82
C THR A 256 28.27 -1.69 4.10
N PRO A 257 28.29 -2.44 5.23
CA PRO A 257 29.35 -3.41 5.49
C PRO A 257 29.46 -4.49 4.41
N GLY A 258 28.31 -5.01 3.93
CA GLY A 258 28.27 -5.99 2.86
C GLY A 258 28.71 -5.40 1.51
N LEU A 259 28.28 -4.18 1.19
CA LEU A 259 28.67 -3.47 -0.04
C LEU A 259 30.19 -3.27 -0.13
N ILE A 260 30.83 -2.90 0.98
CA ILE A 260 32.29 -2.73 1.06
C ILE A 260 33.02 -4.08 0.93
N GLN A 261 32.52 -5.12 1.61
CA GLN A 261 33.17 -6.44 1.63
C GLN A 261 32.96 -7.24 0.34
N ALA A 262 31.95 -6.92 -0.47
CA ALA A 262 31.67 -7.60 -1.73
C ALA A 262 32.76 -7.40 -2.81
N GLY A 263 33.71 -6.48 -2.59
CA GLY A 263 34.93 -6.39 -3.40
C GLY A 263 34.77 -5.70 -4.76
N TYR A 264 33.66 -5.00 -4.99
CA TYR A 264 33.45 -4.19 -6.19
C TYR A 264 34.39 -2.97 -6.24
N PRO A 265 34.73 -2.42 -7.42
CA PRO A 265 35.53 -1.20 -7.54
C PRO A 265 34.95 -0.01 -6.74
N VAL A 266 35.82 0.77 -6.10
CA VAL A 266 35.41 1.95 -5.31
C VAL A 266 34.54 2.93 -6.11
N ALA A 267 34.81 3.09 -7.41
CA ALA A 267 34.00 3.93 -8.29
C ALA A 267 32.54 3.45 -8.35
N GLN A 268 32.30 2.15 -8.51
CA GLN A 268 30.95 1.57 -8.54
C GLN A 268 30.27 1.64 -7.16
N GLN A 269 31.03 1.40 -6.07
CA GLN A 269 30.48 1.56 -4.73
C GLN A 269 30.00 3.00 -4.49
N ARG A 270 30.81 4.00 -4.90
CA ARG A 270 30.43 5.41 -4.82
C ARG A 270 29.16 5.71 -5.61
N GLU A 271 29.07 5.22 -6.85
CA GLU A 271 27.87 5.39 -7.69
C GLU A 271 26.61 4.84 -7.01
N VAL A 272 26.70 3.69 -6.33
CA VAL A 272 25.58 3.12 -5.56
C VAL A 272 25.17 4.03 -4.40
N PHE A 273 26.13 4.57 -3.64
CA PHE A 273 25.81 5.51 -2.56
C PHE A 273 25.22 6.83 -3.07
N GLU A 274 25.74 7.38 -4.17
CA GLU A 274 25.21 8.58 -4.83
C GLU A 274 23.78 8.32 -5.37
N PHE A 275 23.54 7.13 -5.92
CA PHE A 275 22.23 6.72 -6.39
C PHE A 275 21.21 6.66 -5.25
N VAL A 276 21.54 5.99 -4.13
CA VAL A 276 20.65 5.92 -2.95
C VAL A 276 20.43 7.29 -2.34
N ALA A 277 21.44 8.16 -2.32
CA ALA A 277 21.31 9.53 -1.80
C ALA A 277 20.48 10.46 -2.72
N SER A 278 20.18 10.05 -3.96
CA SER A 278 19.46 10.91 -4.92
C SER A 278 17.95 11.00 -4.65
N SER A 279 17.39 10.13 -3.80
CA SER A 279 16.02 10.21 -3.32
C SER A 279 15.83 9.46 -2.00
N ASP A 280 14.92 9.93 -1.16
CA ASP A 280 14.64 9.29 0.13
C ASP A 280 13.76 8.02 0.02
N TYR A 281 13.50 7.53 -1.20
CA TYR A 281 12.54 6.45 -1.46
C TYR A 281 13.17 5.04 -1.56
N PHE A 282 14.47 4.87 -1.31
CA PHE A 282 15.13 3.57 -1.50
C PHE A 282 14.50 2.42 -0.69
N SER A 283 14.08 2.69 0.55
CA SER A 283 13.40 1.70 1.41
C SER A 283 11.89 1.54 1.16
N GLY A 284 11.27 2.42 0.36
CA GLY A 284 9.81 2.39 0.13
C GLY A 284 9.29 1.02 -0.33
N PRO A 285 9.87 0.41 -1.39
CA PRO A 285 9.51 -0.94 -1.78
C PRO A 285 9.75 -1.98 -0.68
N THR A 286 10.83 -1.85 0.08
CA THR A 286 11.19 -2.78 1.17
C THR A 286 10.05 -2.93 2.19
N TRP A 287 9.40 -1.82 2.57
CA TRP A 287 8.24 -1.84 3.47
C TRP A 287 7.03 -2.54 2.85
N MET A 288 6.80 -2.37 1.55
CA MET A 288 5.70 -3.06 0.85
C MET A 288 5.90 -4.58 0.90
N ALA A 289 7.10 -5.08 0.59
CA ALA A 289 7.37 -6.52 0.65
C ALA A 289 7.32 -7.06 2.09
N MET A 290 7.77 -6.29 3.08
CA MET A 290 7.59 -6.64 4.49
C MET A 290 6.11 -6.80 4.85
N CYS A 291 5.27 -5.82 4.51
CA CYS A 291 3.83 -5.84 4.76
C CYS A 291 3.15 -7.00 4.04
N LYS A 292 3.49 -7.21 2.77
CA LYS A 292 3.01 -8.35 1.96
C LYS A 292 3.33 -9.69 2.62
N ALA A 293 4.58 -9.90 3.05
CA ALA A 293 4.98 -11.15 3.71
C ALA A 293 4.20 -11.42 5.01
N ALA A 294 3.88 -10.37 5.78
CA ALA A 294 3.10 -10.50 7.00
C ALA A 294 1.60 -10.75 6.72
N LEU A 295 1.02 -10.03 5.75
CA LEU A 295 -0.39 -10.13 5.40
C LEU A 295 -0.74 -11.43 4.67
N ASP A 296 0.15 -11.94 3.82
CA ASP A 296 -0.05 -13.22 3.15
C ASP A 296 -0.07 -14.39 4.14
N ALA A 297 0.65 -14.31 5.26
CA ALA A 297 0.57 -15.31 6.32
C ALA A 297 -0.85 -15.41 6.92
N ALA A 298 -1.60 -14.31 6.89
CA ALA A 298 -2.98 -14.24 7.35
C ALA A 298 -4.03 -14.41 6.25
N HIS A 299 -3.64 -14.72 5.02
CA HIS A 299 -4.57 -14.99 3.91
C HIS A 299 -4.99 -16.47 3.87
N GLY A 300 -6.22 -16.73 3.41
CA GLY A 300 -6.75 -18.09 3.27
C GLY A 300 -7.25 -18.73 4.58
N ILE A 301 -7.53 -17.93 5.62
CA ILE A 301 -8.10 -18.43 6.88
C ILE A 301 -9.61 -18.49 6.73
N GLU A 302 -10.17 -19.69 6.74
CA GLU A 302 -11.61 -19.91 6.67
C GLU A 302 -12.36 -19.11 7.76
N TYR A 303 -13.49 -18.50 7.39
CA TYR A 303 -14.29 -17.60 8.24
C TYR A 303 -13.64 -16.26 8.62
N SER A 304 -12.43 -15.93 8.16
CA SER A 304 -11.86 -14.63 8.49
C SER A 304 -12.36 -13.52 7.55
N THR A 305 -12.83 -12.42 8.13
CA THR A 305 -13.30 -11.21 7.44
C THR A 305 -12.18 -10.18 7.24
N VAL A 306 -10.93 -10.54 7.53
CA VAL A 306 -9.77 -9.65 7.45
C VAL A 306 -9.38 -9.37 5.99
N VAL A 307 -9.23 -8.10 5.66
CA VAL A 307 -8.62 -7.65 4.41
C VAL A 307 -7.13 -7.91 4.46
N THR A 308 -6.60 -8.65 3.48
CA THR A 308 -5.17 -9.00 3.40
C THR A 308 -4.48 -8.34 2.22
N THR A 309 -5.22 -7.58 1.40
CA THR A 309 -4.69 -6.87 0.24
C THR A 309 -5.59 -5.69 -0.07
N MET A 310 -4.99 -4.52 -0.21
CA MET A 310 -5.54 -3.37 -0.91
C MET A 310 -4.55 -2.95 -1.98
N ALA A 311 -5.00 -2.82 -3.23
CA ALA A 311 -4.16 -2.50 -4.36
C ALA A 311 -4.96 -1.81 -5.46
N ARG A 312 -4.27 -1.08 -6.34
CA ARG A 312 -4.93 -0.34 -7.43
C ARG A 312 -4.04 -0.21 -8.66
N ASN A 313 -4.65 -0.18 -9.84
CA ASN A 313 -3.94 -0.19 -11.13
C ASN A 313 -4.13 1.10 -11.95
N GLY A 314 -4.64 2.18 -11.35
CA GLY A 314 -4.97 3.42 -12.06
C GLY A 314 -6.25 3.37 -12.88
N TYR A 315 -7.01 2.27 -12.79
CA TYR A 315 -8.32 2.07 -13.41
C TYR A 315 -9.32 1.55 -12.36
N GLU A 316 -8.97 0.46 -11.68
CA GLU A 316 -9.71 -0.15 -10.58
C GLU A 316 -8.89 -0.22 -9.29
N PHE A 317 -9.59 -0.13 -8.18
CA PHE A 317 -9.14 -0.55 -6.87
C PHE A 317 -9.62 -1.99 -6.63
N GLY A 318 -8.77 -2.82 -6.02
CA GLY A 318 -9.10 -4.19 -5.65
C GLY A 318 -8.72 -4.50 -4.20
N LEU A 319 -9.56 -5.28 -3.52
CA LEU A 319 -9.20 -5.89 -2.23
C LEU A 319 -9.36 -7.41 -2.25
N ARG A 320 -8.61 -8.08 -1.37
CA ARG A 320 -8.74 -9.52 -1.10
C ARG A 320 -9.01 -9.75 0.38
N VAL A 321 -9.85 -10.72 0.69
CA VAL A 321 -10.28 -11.07 2.06
C VAL A 321 -9.81 -12.47 2.41
N SER A 322 -9.33 -12.67 3.63
CA SER A 322 -8.73 -13.93 4.07
C SER A 322 -9.63 -15.15 3.89
N GLY A 323 -10.91 -15.07 4.29
CA GLY A 323 -11.89 -16.15 4.11
C GLY A 323 -12.41 -16.33 2.69
N LEU A 324 -11.98 -15.49 1.73
CA LEU A 324 -12.35 -15.56 0.32
C LEU A 324 -11.11 -15.65 -0.57
N PRO A 325 -10.27 -16.69 -0.41
CA PRO A 325 -9.03 -16.81 -1.17
C PRO A 325 -9.30 -16.94 -2.67
N GLY A 326 -8.41 -16.38 -3.49
CA GLY A 326 -8.49 -16.45 -4.95
C GLY A 326 -9.52 -15.51 -5.59
N GLN A 327 -10.10 -14.58 -4.84
CA GLN A 327 -11.07 -13.61 -5.36
C GLN A 327 -10.61 -12.17 -5.13
N TRP A 328 -10.82 -11.34 -6.15
CA TRP A 328 -10.68 -9.88 -6.08
C TRP A 328 -12.04 -9.23 -6.02
N PHE A 329 -12.20 -8.26 -5.12
CA PHE A 329 -13.37 -7.41 -5.05
C PHE A 329 -12.99 -6.03 -5.58
N THR A 330 -13.45 -5.71 -6.79
CA THR A 330 -13.04 -4.49 -7.51
C THR A 330 -14.11 -3.40 -7.52
N GLY A 331 -13.65 -2.16 -7.66
CA GLY A 331 -14.42 -0.96 -7.86
C GLY A 331 -13.55 0.10 -8.55
N PRO A 332 -14.12 1.24 -8.97
CA PRO A 332 -13.35 2.27 -9.67
C PRO A 332 -12.23 2.82 -8.78
N ALA A 333 -11.02 2.95 -9.31
CA ALA A 333 -9.95 3.67 -8.61
C ALA A 333 -10.39 5.12 -8.38
N GLN A 334 -10.03 5.67 -7.22
CA GLN A 334 -10.49 7.01 -6.81
C GLN A 334 -9.46 8.08 -7.19
N GLN A 335 -9.91 9.34 -7.18
CA GLN A 335 -9.00 10.48 -7.27
C GLN A 335 -8.32 10.71 -5.92
N VAL A 336 -7.01 10.96 -5.96
CA VAL A 336 -6.23 11.33 -4.78
C VAL A 336 -6.34 12.83 -4.57
N ILE A 337 -6.75 13.26 -3.38
CA ILE A 337 -7.03 14.66 -3.07
C ILE A 337 -5.93 15.21 -2.16
N GLY A 338 -5.22 16.24 -2.62
CA GLY A 338 -4.19 16.89 -1.82
C GLY A 338 -3.45 18.00 -2.58
N PRO A 339 -2.39 18.56 -1.98
CA PRO A 339 -1.57 19.60 -2.58
C PRO A 339 -0.93 19.16 -3.92
N MET A 340 -1.02 20.03 -4.92
CA MET A 340 -0.37 19.88 -6.21
C MET A 340 0.98 20.59 -6.21
N PHE A 341 1.96 20.06 -6.95
CA PHE A 341 3.21 20.74 -7.21
C PHE A 341 3.00 21.97 -8.11
N ALA A 342 3.89 22.96 -7.97
CA ALA A 342 3.81 24.19 -8.75
C ALA A 342 3.80 23.90 -10.26
N GLY A 343 2.78 24.41 -10.96
CA GLY A 343 2.60 24.23 -12.41
C GLY A 343 1.57 23.18 -12.80
N TYR A 344 1.09 22.34 -11.87
CA TYR A 344 0.05 21.34 -12.12
C TYR A 344 -1.29 21.72 -11.49
N LYS A 345 -2.35 21.11 -12.02
CA LYS A 345 -3.73 21.28 -11.55
C LYS A 345 -4.38 19.93 -11.26
N PRO A 346 -5.46 19.87 -10.45
CA PRO A 346 -6.17 18.63 -10.18
C PRO A 346 -6.64 17.85 -11.42
N GLU A 347 -6.88 18.53 -12.55
CA GLU A 347 -7.31 17.89 -13.80
C GLU A 347 -6.19 17.11 -14.52
N ASP A 348 -4.94 17.31 -14.10
CA ASP A 348 -3.76 16.61 -14.62
C ASP A 348 -3.57 15.23 -13.95
N SER A 349 -4.26 15.01 -12.83
CA SER A 349 -4.17 13.79 -12.02
C SER A 349 -4.73 12.56 -12.70
N GLY A 350 -3.97 11.46 -12.65
CA GLY A 350 -4.48 10.12 -12.85
C GLY A 350 -5.30 9.65 -11.64
N LEU A 351 -5.92 8.47 -11.78
CA LEU A 351 -6.54 7.77 -10.65
C LEU A 351 -5.48 7.04 -9.81
N ASP A 352 -5.84 6.69 -8.59
CA ASP A 352 -4.97 6.01 -7.62
C ASP A 352 -4.35 4.71 -8.20
N ILE A 353 -3.04 4.51 -7.97
CA ILE A 353 -2.24 3.46 -8.59
C ILE A 353 -1.13 2.94 -7.66
N GLY A 354 -0.91 1.62 -7.66
CA GLY A 354 0.13 0.92 -6.89
C GLY A 354 -0.38 -0.20 -6.00
N ASP A 355 0.56 -1.05 -5.57
CA ASP A 355 0.35 -2.00 -4.47
C ASP A 355 0.76 -1.40 -3.12
N SER A 356 1.20 -0.14 -3.10
CA SER A 356 1.67 0.53 -1.87
C SER A 356 0.60 0.63 -0.77
N ALA A 357 -0.69 0.53 -1.12
CA ALA A 357 -1.79 0.40 -0.15
C ALA A 357 -1.73 -0.88 0.71
N ILE A 358 -0.82 -1.81 0.41
CA ILE A 358 -0.47 -2.92 1.30
C ILE A 358 0.12 -2.42 2.63
N THR A 359 0.72 -1.23 2.64
CA THR A 359 1.28 -0.61 3.84
C THR A 359 0.17 -0.21 4.84
N GLU A 360 -0.89 0.44 4.37
CA GLU A 360 -2.09 0.70 5.18
C GLU A 360 -2.83 -0.58 5.56
N THR A 361 -2.84 -1.58 4.67
CA THR A 361 -3.44 -2.88 5.00
C THR A 361 -2.76 -3.53 6.21
N TYR A 362 -1.45 -3.32 6.37
CA TYR A 362 -0.67 -3.79 7.53
C TYR A 362 -0.85 -2.90 8.77
N GLY A 363 -1.15 -1.60 8.58
CA GLY A 363 -1.38 -0.63 9.65
C GLY A 363 -0.40 0.54 9.69
N ILE A 364 0.48 0.67 8.68
CA ILE A 364 1.38 1.83 8.53
C ILE A 364 0.85 2.79 7.44
N GLY A 365 1.68 3.69 6.91
CA GLY A 365 1.25 4.69 5.92
C GLY A 365 0.22 5.64 6.52
N GLY A 366 -0.91 5.85 5.83
CA GLY A 366 -2.03 6.65 6.33
C GLY A 366 -2.57 6.21 7.71
N PHE A 367 -2.44 4.93 8.07
CA PHE A 367 -2.87 4.44 9.40
C PHE A 367 -1.92 4.87 10.51
N ALA A 368 -0.65 5.11 10.18
CA ALA A 368 0.38 5.60 11.10
C ALA A 368 0.73 7.07 10.84
N MET A 369 -0.13 7.84 10.17
CA MET A 369 0.13 9.23 9.79
C MET A 369 0.58 10.11 10.98
N ALA A 370 0.10 9.81 12.19
CA ALA A 370 0.51 10.47 13.43
C ALA A 370 2.01 10.35 13.78
N THR A 371 2.75 9.37 13.21
CA THR A 371 4.22 9.29 13.39
C THR A 371 4.94 10.34 12.55
N ALA A 372 4.35 10.82 11.46
CA ALA A 372 5.02 11.60 10.44
C ALA A 372 4.40 13.01 10.26
N PRO A 373 4.35 13.88 11.28
CA PRO A 373 3.74 15.21 11.16
C PRO A 373 4.37 16.07 10.04
N ALA A 374 5.60 15.76 9.63
CA ALA A 374 6.28 16.42 8.53
C ALA A 374 5.61 16.21 7.15
N ILE A 375 4.79 15.17 6.96
CA ILE A 375 4.14 14.92 5.66
C ILE A 375 2.89 15.76 5.45
N VAL A 376 2.31 16.36 6.50
CA VAL A 376 1.07 17.14 6.41
C VAL A 376 1.17 18.26 5.36
N ALA A 377 2.33 18.93 5.25
CA ALA A 377 2.54 19.95 4.22
C ALA A 377 2.56 19.40 2.78
N LEU A 378 2.87 18.11 2.61
CA LEU A 378 2.95 17.42 1.33
C LEU A 378 1.62 16.77 0.94
N VAL A 379 0.96 16.08 1.87
CA VAL A 379 -0.29 15.33 1.62
C VAL A 379 -1.55 16.13 1.91
N GLY A 380 -1.42 17.28 2.57
CA GLY A 380 -2.55 18.12 2.99
C GLY A 380 -3.10 17.75 4.37
N GLY A 381 -3.98 18.61 4.87
CA GLY A 381 -4.61 18.48 6.19
C GLY A 381 -3.87 19.22 7.32
N THR A 382 -4.13 18.81 8.56
CA THR A 382 -3.48 19.31 9.79
C THR A 382 -2.79 18.19 10.58
N VAL A 383 -1.96 18.56 11.56
CA VAL A 383 -1.34 17.58 12.47
C VAL A 383 -2.39 16.90 13.33
N GLU A 384 -3.41 17.65 13.76
CA GLU A 384 -4.54 17.12 14.51
C GLU A 384 -5.34 16.10 13.68
N GLU A 385 -5.60 16.38 12.40
CA GLU A 385 -6.25 15.44 11.49
C GLU A 385 -5.42 14.16 11.31
N ALA A 386 -4.09 14.28 11.15
CA ALA A 386 -3.20 13.11 11.07
C ALA A 386 -3.26 12.22 12.34
N ILE A 387 -3.33 12.84 13.52
CA ILE A 387 -3.52 12.16 14.81
C ILE A 387 -4.88 11.46 14.85
N ASP A 388 -5.93 12.14 14.40
CA ASP A 388 -7.29 11.62 14.46
C ASP A 388 -7.51 10.49 13.44
N PHE A 389 -6.90 10.54 12.26
CA PHE A 389 -6.88 9.42 11.31
C PHE A 389 -6.31 8.15 11.93
N SER A 390 -5.11 8.22 12.56
CA SER A 390 -4.51 7.06 13.22
C SER A 390 -5.39 6.49 14.35
N ARG A 391 -6.16 7.33 15.06
CA ARG A 391 -7.12 6.88 16.08
C ARG A 391 -8.36 6.24 15.46
N GLN A 392 -8.92 6.88 14.43
CA GLN A 392 -10.15 6.44 13.76
C GLN A 392 -9.96 5.07 13.11
N MET A 393 -8.78 4.76 12.58
CA MET A 393 -8.52 3.44 11.97
C MET A 393 -8.68 2.27 12.94
N ARG A 394 -8.63 2.50 14.26
CA ARG A 394 -8.94 1.48 15.28
C ARG A 394 -10.40 0.99 15.21
N GLU A 395 -11.30 1.82 14.70
CA GLU A 395 -12.72 1.51 14.61
C GLU A 395 -13.00 0.46 13.51
N ILE A 396 -12.10 0.34 12.54
CA ILE A 396 -12.22 -0.61 11.41
C ILE A 396 -11.25 -1.79 11.49
N THR A 397 -10.36 -1.82 12.47
CA THR A 397 -9.38 -2.91 12.68
C THR A 397 -9.73 -3.78 13.87
N LEU A 398 -9.20 -5.01 13.92
CA LEU A 398 -9.48 -5.96 15.00
C LEU A 398 -8.64 -5.74 16.26
N GLY A 399 -7.42 -5.21 16.12
CA GLY A 399 -6.53 -4.97 17.25
C GLY A 399 -5.38 -4.03 16.92
N GLU A 400 -4.41 -3.97 17.83
CA GLU A 400 -3.20 -3.14 17.71
C GLU A 400 -1.97 -4.07 17.68
N ASN A 401 -0.96 -3.75 16.87
CA ASN A 401 0.29 -4.48 16.85
C ASN A 401 1.27 -3.91 17.90
N PRO A 402 1.57 -4.61 19.00
CA PRO A 402 2.43 -4.08 20.06
C PRO A 402 3.91 -3.99 19.65
N ASN A 403 4.32 -4.65 18.57
CA ASN A 403 5.71 -4.65 18.10
C ASN A 403 6.07 -3.40 17.28
N VAL A 404 5.06 -2.65 16.82
CA VAL A 404 5.22 -1.48 15.96
C VAL A 404 4.26 -0.40 16.48
N THR A 405 4.81 0.67 17.05
CA THR A 405 4.02 1.63 17.85
C THR A 405 4.17 3.06 17.37
N ILE A 406 3.18 3.88 17.71
CA ILE A 406 3.10 5.31 17.38
C ILE A 406 3.45 6.14 18.63
N PRO A 407 4.64 6.76 18.72
CA PRO A 407 5.08 7.44 19.95
C PRO A 407 4.15 8.58 20.39
N LEU A 408 3.67 9.38 19.43
CA LEU A 408 2.79 10.53 19.70
C LEU A 408 1.45 10.13 20.34
N LEU A 409 1.02 8.88 20.15
CA LEU A 409 -0.17 8.29 20.73
C LEU A 409 0.14 7.44 21.97
N SER A 410 1.14 7.86 22.76
CA SER A 410 1.59 7.13 23.96
C SER A 410 2.00 5.68 23.67
N PHE A 411 2.68 5.47 22.53
CA PHE A 411 3.12 4.15 22.05
C PHE A 411 1.97 3.15 21.84
N MET A 412 0.79 3.65 21.47
CA MET A 412 -0.27 2.82 20.89
C MET A 412 0.28 1.95 19.76
N GLY A 413 -0.10 0.68 19.71
CA GLY A 413 0.27 -0.20 18.60
C GLY A 413 -0.46 0.22 17.32
N ILE A 414 0.15 0.01 16.16
CA ILE A 414 -0.51 0.36 14.89
C ILE A 414 -1.84 -0.40 14.72
N PRO A 415 -2.92 0.24 14.22
CA PRO A 415 -4.20 -0.43 13.97
C PRO A 415 -4.02 -1.54 12.93
N THR A 416 -4.40 -2.78 13.28
CA THR A 416 -4.03 -3.98 12.51
C THR A 416 -5.23 -4.89 12.22
N ALA A 417 -5.24 -5.49 11.02
CA ALA A 417 -6.27 -6.39 10.51
C ALA A 417 -7.62 -5.69 10.29
N ILE A 418 -7.72 -4.98 9.15
CA ILE A 418 -8.95 -4.32 8.70
C ILE A 418 -10.06 -5.36 8.52
N ASP A 419 -11.21 -5.15 9.13
CA ASP A 419 -12.36 -6.06 9.10
C ASP A 419 -13.47 -5.49 8.21
N ILE A 420 -13.87 -6.24 7.18
CA ILE A 420 -14.93 -5.80 6.25
C ILE A 420 -16.27 -5.56 6.95
N THR A 421 -16.56 -6.25 8.06
CA THR A 421 -17.81 -6.05 8.82
C THR A 421 -17.80 -4.73 9.59
N LYS A 422 -16.63 -4.32 10.12
CA LYS A 422 -16.47 -3.03 10.80
C LYS A 422 -16.48 -1.86 9.83
N VAL A 423 -15.86 -2.01 8.66
CA VAL A 423 -15.93 -1.01 7.59
C VAL A 423 -17.37 -0.82 7.12
N ALA A 424 -18.07 -1.91 6.80
CA ALA A 424 -19.46 -1.85 6.37
C ALA A 424 -20.42 -1.35 7.47
N GLY A 425 -20.16 -1.71 8.73
CA GLY A 425 -20.99 -1.34 9.88
C GLY A 425 -20.83 0.11 10.31
N SER A 426 -19.60 0.63 10.33
CA SER A 426 -19.31 2.01 10.73
C SER A 426 -19.44 3.02 9.59
N GLY A 427 -19.25 2.59 8.34
CA GLY A 427 -19.14 3.48 7.19
C GLY A 427 -17.78 4.16 7.06
N ILE A 428 -16.85 3.91 7.99
CA ILE A 428 -15.49 4.44 7.95
C ILE A 428 -14.68 3.63 6.94
N LEU A 429 -14.06 4.33 5.98
CA LEU A 429 -13.19 3.72 4.97
C LEU A 429 -11.73 3.82 5.40
N PRO A 430 -10.86 2.84 5.01
CA PRO A 430 -9.42 2.97 5.19
C PRO A 430 -8.90 4.28 4.60
N VAL A 431 -8.09 5.00 5.37
CA VAL A 431 -7.37 6.18 4.90
C VAL A 431 -6.04 5.76 4.29
N ILE A 432 -5.76 6.20 3.06
CA ILE A 432 -4.51 5.93 2.35
C ILE A 432 -3.87 7.26 2.02
N ASN A 433 -2.59 7.43 2.35
CA ASN A 433 -1.82 8.57 1.91
C ASN A 433 -0.98 8.14 0.72
N THR A 434 -1.03 8.86 -0.40
CA THR A 434 -0.30 8.42 -1.59
C THR A 434 0.08 9.55 -2.53
N ALA A 435 1.02 9.26 -3.43
CA ALA A 435 1.47 10.19 -4.44
C ALA A 435 0.42 10.34 -5.56
N ILE A 436 0.24 11.56 -6.05
CA ILE A 436 -0.58 11.87 -7.22
C ILE A 436 0.31 11.74 -8.45
N ALA A 437 0.03 10.75 -9.29
CA ALA A 437 0.68 10.59 -10.59
C ALA A 437 -0.09 11.35 -11.68
N HIS A 438 0.63 11.87 -12.66
CA HIS A 438 0.01 12.47 -13.85
C HIS A 438 -0.73 11.40 -14.68
N LYS A 439 -1.86 11.78 -15.31
CA LYS A 439 -2.66 10.87 -16.15
C LYS A 439 -1.93 10.41 -17.42
N ASP A 440 -1.12 11.30 -17.99
CA ASP A 440 -0.29 11.02 -19.16
C ASP A 440 1.05 10.37 -18.77
N ALA A 441 1.52 9.44 -19.59
CA ALA A 441 2.72 8.65 -19.34
C ALA A 441 3.98 9.51 -19.21
N GLY A 442 4.81 9.22 -18.20
CA GLY A 442 6.19 9.70 -18.13
C GLY A 442 6.41 11.10 -17.58
N ILE A 443 5.34 11.80 -17.16
CA ILE A 443 5.45 13.09 -16.50
C ILE A 443 5.88 12.94 -15.03
N GLY A 444 5.41 11.90 -14.33
CA GLY A 444 5.83 11.62 -12.97
C GLY A 444 4.81 12.00 -11.90
N MET A 445 5.32 12.18 -10.68
CA MET A 445 4.58 12.66 -9.52
C MET A 445 4.30 14.15 -9.65
N ILE A 446 3.06 14.55 -9.43
CA ILE A 446 2.58 15.93 -9.57
C ILE A 446 1.93 16.48 -8.29
N GLY A 447 1.91 15.67 -7.23
CA GLY A 447 1.38 16.04 -5.93
C GLY A 447 1.35 14.82 -5.00
N ALA A 448 0.76 14.98 -3.83
CA ALA A 448 0.45 13.88 -2.91
C ALA A 448 -0.85 14.21 -2.18
N GLY A 449 -1.52 13.20 -1.66
CA GLY A 449 -2.80 13.41 -1.02
C GLY A 449 -3.35 12.22 -0.29
N ILE A 450 -4.61 12.35 0.09
CA ILE A 450 -5.40 11.34 0.77
C ILE A 450 -6.39 10.75 -0.23
N VAL A 451 -6.58 9.44 -0.13
CA VAL A 451 -7.56 8.70 -0.91
C VAL A 451 -8.18 7.60 -0.04
N HIS A 452 -9.40 7.20 -0.40
CA HIS A 452 -10.10 6.10 0.23
C HIS A 452 -10.46 5.05 -0.84
N PRO A 453 -10.49 3.75 -0.49
CA PRO A 453 -11.04 2.75 -1.38
C PRO A 453 -12.53 3.03 -1.69
N PRO A 454 -13.05 2.63 -2.86
CA PRO A 454 -14.48 2.72 -3.12
C PRO A 454 -15.26 1.75 -2.21
N PHE A 455 -16.33 2.24 -1.58
CA PHE A 455 -17.17 1.43 -0.67
C PHE A 455 -17.70 0.15 -1.34
N SER A 456 -17.93 0.18 -2.66
CA SER A 456 -18.39 -0.96 -3.45
C SER A 456 -17.49 -2.20 -3.32
N CYS A 457 -16.19 -2.05 -3.04
CA CYS A 457 -15.32 -3.21 -2.83
C CYS A 457 -15.69 -3.96 -1.54
N PHE A 458 -15.97 -3.22 -0.45
CA PHE A 458 -16.37 -3.79 0.83
C PHE A 458 -17.78 -4.38 0.77
N GLU A 459 -18.70 -3.69 0.09
CA GLU A 459 -20.05 -4.20 -0.17
C GLU A 459 -20.00 -5.56 -0.88
N LYS A 460 -19.31 -5.65 -2.01
CA LYS A 460 -19.18 -6.92 -2.76
C LYS A 460 -18.54 -8.01 -1.90
N ALA A 461 -17.47 -7.68 -1.20
CA ALA A 461 -16.77 -8.63 -0.34
C ALA A 461 -17.66 -9.17 0.79
N LEU A 462 -18.42 -8.30 1.45
CA LEU A 462 -19.30 -8.68 2.55
C LEU A 462 -20.47 -9.55 2.06
N LEU A 463 -21.11 -9.18 0.95
CA LEU A 463 -22.21 -9.96 0.38
C LEU A 463 -21.74 -11.34 -0.05
N THR A 464 -20.58 -11.44 -0.72
CA THR A 464 -19.98 -12.73 -1.09
C THR A 464 -19.53 -13.54 0.13
N PHE A 465 -19.03 -12.89 1.18
CA PHE A 465 -18.67 -13.55 2.43
C PHE A 465 -19.90 -14.18 3.09
N ARG A 466 -21.00 -13.43 3.19
CA ARG A 466 -22.29 -13.91 3.67
C ARG A 466 -22.80 -15.07 2.81
N ASP A 467 -22.76 -14.95 1.48
CA ASP A 467 -23.22 -16.01 0.57
C ASP A 467 -22.42 -17.32 0.74
N ARG A 468 -21.15 -17.24 1.16
CA ARG A 468 -20.31 -18.42 1.37
C ARG A 468 -20.50 -19.10 2.72
N TYR A 469 -20.73 -18.32 3.78
CA TYR A 469 -20.63 -18.80 5.15
C TYR A 469 -21.94 -18.81 5.92
N PHE A 470 -22.98 -18.18 5.39
CA PHE A 470 -24.32 -18.14 5.97
C PHE A 470 -25.33 -18.98 5.17
N LEU A 471 -25.31 -18.86 3.84
CA LEU A 471 -26.11 -19.69 2.92
C LEU A 471 -25.45 -21.05 2.73
#